data_AF-A0AAW5KNT2-F1
#
_entry.id   AF-A0AAW5KNT2-F1
#
_cell.length_a   1.000
_cell.length_b   1.000
_cell.length_c   1.000
_cell.angle_alpha   90.00
_cell.angle_beta   90.00
_cell.angle_gamma   90.00
#
_symmetry.space_group_name_H-M   'P 1'
#
loop_
_entity.id
_entity.type
_entity.pdbx_description
1 polymer ?
#
loop_
_entity_poly.entity_id
_entity_poly.type
_entity_poly.pdbx_seq_one_letter_code
_entity_poly.pdbx_strand_id
1 'polypeptide(L)'
;MIYKITLFDANFPSCTSGTASFFTEDIDEFEHNYFSDENVESNHLEAQKQRYFRSKAGEIVTDYYSDAPELNIFQYAEYGTIEKRKTFHYKDKIFELHNGYLIPCPIYAAEAIVELAQIAFKKNPDEEGEKYLVARYSLSGVCCVGSSLDKFEDCTPYGNPIIKTCYPENLPYKGEKEIYSDCKLSTFAWVELYQNCFKGDNVNGYEIEEPTEEQLAWIMRDIPGEAG
;
A
#
# COMPACT_ATOMS: atom_id res chain seq x y z
N MET A 1 -4.60 11.32 -16.12
CA MET A 1 -5.66 11.10 -15.12
C MET A 1 -5.09 10.23 -14.02
N ILE A 2 -5.36 10.57 -12.77
CA ILE A 2 -4.99 9.77 -11.60
C ILE A 2 -6.28 9.41 -10.87
N TYR A 3 -6.39 8.16 -10.44
CA TYR A 3 -7.48 7.67 -9.60
C TYR A 3 -7.00 7.60 -8.15
N LYS A 4 -7.88 7.97 -7.22
CA LYS A 4 -7.71 7.81 -5.78
C LYS A 4 -8.82 6.90 -5.28
N ILE A 5 -8.43 5.81 -4.63
CA ILE A 5 -9.32 4.80 -4.06
C ILE A 5 -9.17 4.85 -2.55
N THR A 6 -10.22 5.27 -1.84
CA THR A 6 -10.23 5.41 -0.37
C THR A 6 -11.03 4.30 0.26
N LEU A 7 -10.41 3.42 1.03
CA LEU A 7 -11.02 2.24 1.64
C LEU A 7 -10.74 2.16 3.13
N PHE A 8 -11.45 1.31 3.85
CA PHE A 8 -11.15 1.02 5.25
C PHE A 8 -9.71 0.53 5.39
N ASP A 9 -8.96 1.06 6.36
CA ASP A 9 -7.56 0.66 6.58
C ASP A 9 -7.48 -0.60 7.45
N ALA A 10 -7.08 -1.71 6.85
CA ALA A 10 -6.92 -3.01 7.50
C ALA A 10 -5.63 -3.14 8.33
N ASN A 11 -4.79 -2.10 8.40
CA ASN A 11 -3.53 -2.14 9.15
C ASN A 11 -3.66 -1.79 10.64
N PHE A 12 -4.74 -1.10 11.01
CA PHE A 12 -4.88 -0.56 12.36
C PHE A 12 -5.70 -1.45 13.28
N PRO A 13 -5.42 -1.43 14.59
CA PRO A 13 -6.33 -1.99 15.58
C PRO A 13 -7.74 -1.47 15.40
N SER A 14 -8.73 -2.34 15.58
CA SER A 14 -10.16 -1.97 15.53
C SER A 14 -10.54 -0.73 16.36
N CYS A 15 -9.80 -0.41 17.43
CA CYS A 15 -10.02 0.77 18.28
C CYS A 15 -9.44 2.09 17.74
N THR A 16 -8.62 2.04 16.68
CA THR A 16 -7.99 3.20 16.03
C THR A 16 -8.18 3.18 14.51
N SER A 17 -9.32 2.62 14.06
CA SER A 17 -9.65 2.47 12.64
C SER A 17 -9.65 3.78 11.87
N GLY A 18 -9.40 3.68 10.57
CA GLY A 18 -9.35 4.82 9.66
C GLY A 18 -9.52 4.37 8.21
N THR A 19 -9.08 5.22 7.29
CA THR A 19 -9.08 4.94 5.86
C THR A 19 -7.67 4.97 5.30
N ALA A 20 -7.39 4.13 4.31
CA ALA A 20 -6.20 4.20 3.49
C ALA A 20 -6.59 4.71 2.10
N SER A 21 -5.76 5.61 1.54
CA SER A 21 -5.89 5.99 0.13
C SER A 21 -4.85 5.27 -0.72
N PHE A 22 -5.31 4.74 -1.83
CA PHE A 22 -4.48 4.16 -2.88
C PHE A 22 -4.59 4.99 -4.15
N PHE A 23 -3.50 5.13 -4.88
CA PHE A 23 -3.49 5.84 -6.15
C PHE A 23 -3.09 4.92 -7.31
N THR A 24 -3.68 5.15 -8.48
CA THR A 24 -3.32 4.43 -9.70
C THR A 24 -3.51 5.31 -10.93
N GLU A 25 -2.69 5.03 -11.95
CA GLU A 25 -2.86 5.56 -13.32
C GLU A 25 -3.75 4.63 -14.16
N ASP A 26 -3.87 3.36 -13.75
CA ASP A 26 -4.63 2.30 -14.43
C ASP A 26 -5.70 1.74 -13.48
N ILE A 27 -6.95 2.12 -13.75
CA ILE A 27 -8.09 1.69 -12.93
C ILE A 27 -8.53 0.26 -13.24
N ASP A 28 -8.32 -0.20 -14.47
CA ASP A 28 -8.70 -1.54 -14.89
C ASP A 28 -7.73 -2.57 -14.28
N GLU A 29 -6.43 -2.25 -14.23
CA GLU A 29 -5.46 -3.05 -13.48
C GLU A 29 -5.81 -3.10 -11.98
N PHE A 30 -6.16 -1.97 -11.38
CA PHE A 30 -6.55 -1.94 -9.97
C PHE A 30 -7.76 -2.85 -9.72
N GLU A 31 -8.83 -2.71 -10.50
CA GLU A 31 -10.05 -3.51 -10.35
C GLU A 31 -9.80 -4.99 -10.59
N HIS A 32 -8.99 -5.33 -11.61
CA HIS A 32 -8.64 -6.70 -11.91
C HIS A 32 -7.93 -7.39 -10.75
N ASN A 33 -7.00 -6.69 -10.09
CA ASN A 33 -6.22 -7.26 -8.99
C ASN A 33 -6.99 -7.22 -7.66
N TYR A 34 -7.47 -6.03 -7.28
CA TYR A 34 -8.13 -5.80 -5.99
C TYR A 34 -9.44 -6.59 -5.87
N PHE A 35 -10.22 -6.69 -6.97
CA PHE A 35 -11.51 -7.39 -6.96
C PHE A 35 -11.50 -8.71 -7.75
N SER A 36 -10.33 -9.33 -7.92
CA SER A 36 -10.19 -10.71 -8.39
C SER A 36 -10.96 -11.68 -7.48
N ASP A 37 -11.42 -12.80 -8.03
CA ASP A 37 -12.21 -13.78 -7.26
C ASP A 37 -11.44 -14.30 -6.03
N GLU A 38 -10.14 -14.60 -6.20
CA GLU A 38 -9.25 -15.03 -5.11
C GLU A 38 -9.14 -13.98 -4.00
N ASN A 39 -8.91 -12.71 -4.36
CA ASN A 39 -8.72 -11.64 -3.38
C ASN A 39 -10.03 -11.28 -2.66
N VAL A 40 -11.15 -11.34 -3.39
CA VAL A 40 -12.50 -11.12 -2.82
C VAL A 40 -12.86 -12.22 -1.84
N GLU A 41 -12.64 -13.48 -2.19
CA GLU A 41 -12.95 -14.62 -1.31
C GLU A 41 -12.06 -14.62 -0.07
N SER A 42 -10.73 -14.44 -0.25
CA SER A 42 -9.76 -14.51 0.85
C SER A 42 -9.88 -13.38 1.86
N ASN A 43 -10.33 -12.20 1.42
CA ASN A 43 -10.44 -11.01 2.27
C ASN A 43 -11.90 -10.58 2.53
N HIS A 44 -12.89 -11.39 2.12
CA HIS A 44 -14.32 -11.13 2.30
C HIS A 44 -14.79 -9.75 1.78
N LEU A 45 -14.37 -9.40 0.56
CA LEU A 45 -14.53 -8.05 0.00
C LEU A 45 -15.85 -7.80 -0.72
N GLU A 46 -16.83 -8.72 -0.70
CA GLU A 46 -18.05 -8.59 -1.51
C GLU A 46 -18.82 -7.30 -1.24
N ALA A 47 -18.98 -6.95 0.04
CA ALA A 47 -19.67 -5.72 0.42
C ALA A 47 -18.85 -4.47 0.04
N GLN A 48 -17.52 -4.52 0.18
CA GLN A 48 -16.62 -3.43 -0.22
C GLN A 48 -16.63 -3.23 -1.74
N LYS A 49 -16.62 -4.32 -2.52
CA LYS A 49 -16.74 -4.33 -3.99
C LYS A 49 -18.04 -3.67 -4.45
N GLN A 50 -19.16 -3.97 -3.81
CA GLN A 50 -20.44 -3.33 -4.12
C GLN A 50 -20.41 -1.82 -3.84
N ARG A 51 -19.86 -1.38 -2.69
CA ARG A 51 -19.71 0.03 -2.36
C ARG A 51 -18.81 0.76 -3.35
N TYR A 52 -17.70 0.15 -3.74
CA TYR A 52 -16.78 0.66 -4.76
C TYR A 52 -17.49 0.94 -6.08
N PHE A 53 -18.22 -0.04 -6.64
CA PHE A 53 -18.88 0.14 -7.95
C PHE A 53 -20.03 1.16 -7.91
N ARG A 54 -20.74 1.29 -6.79
CA ARG A 54 -21.70 2.38 -6.57
C ARG A 54 -21.01 3.74 -6.57
N SER A 55 -19.88 3.85 -5.88
CA SER A 55 -19.07 5.08 -5.86
C SER A 55 -18.54 5.43 -7.25
N LYS A 56 -18.03 4.44 -8.01
CA LYS A 56 -17.61 4.61 -9.41
C LYS A 56 -18.76 5.06 -10.33
N ALA A 57 -19.99 4.65 -10.04
CA ALA A 57 -21.19 5.10 -10.75
C ALA A 57 -21.65 6.54 -10.38
N GLY A 58 -20.96 7.20 -9.45
CA GLY A 58 -21.19 8.60 -9.08
C GLY A 58 -21.94 8.78 -7.76
N GLU A 59 -22.25 7.71 -7.03
CA GLU A 59 -22.80 7.84 -5.68
C GLU A 59 -21.73 8.30 -4.68
N ILE A 60 -22.10 9.10 -3.69
CA ILE A 60 -21.22 9.37 -2.54
C ILE A 60 -21.35 8.20 -1.58
N VAL A 61 -20.36 7.32 -1.59
CA VAL A 61 -20.28 6.13 -0.76
C VAL A 61 -18.87 6.07 -0.18
N THR A 62 -18.79 5.93 1.13
CA THR A 62 -17.54 5.75 1.86
C THR A 62 -17.43 4.29 2.32
N ASP A 63 -16.20 3.88 2.62
CA ASP A 63 -15.92 2.59 3.25
C ASP A 63 -15.68 2.71 4.76
N TYR A 64 -16.08 3.85 5.32
CA TYR A 64 -15.86 4.22 6.72
C TYR A 64 -17.13 4.80 7.31
N TYR A 65 -17.20 4.94 8.64
CA TYR A 65 -18.38 5.49 9.33
C TYR A 65 -18.50 7.01 9.18
N SER A 66 -18.55 7.50 7.94
CA SER A 66 -18.58 8.93 7.57
C SER A 66 -19.28 9.12 6.23
N ASP A 67 -19.97 10.23 6.02
CA ASP A 67 -20.58 10.59 4.72
C ASP A 67 -19.79 11.71 4.01
N ALA A 68 -18.54 11.93 4.43
CA ALA A 68 -17.72 13.03 3.96
C ALA A 68 -17.29 12.81 2.49
N PRO A 69 -17.58 13.75 1.55
CA PRO A 69 -17.27 13.58 0.13
C PRO A 69 -15.78 13.40 -0.19
N GLU A 70 -14.90 13.91 0.67
CA GLU A 70 -13.45 13.71 0.59
C GLU A 70 -13.03 12.25 0.78
N LEU A 71 -13.84 11.45 1.49
CA LEU A 71 -13.65 10.02 1.73
C LEU A 71 -14.48 9.15 0.77
N ASN A 72 -15.07 9.73 -0.28
CA ASN A 72 -15.74 8.94 -1.31
C ASN A 72 -14.77 7.89 -1.86
N ILE A 73 -15.22 6.64 -1.96
CA ILE A 73 -14.34 5.51 -2.31
C ILE A 73 -13.64 5.77 -3.64
N PHE A 74 -14.39 6.13 -4.67
CA PHE A 74 -13.87 6.34 -6.01
C PHE A 74 -13.76 7.84 -6.31
N GLN A 75 -12.54 8.31 -6.47
CA GLN A 75 -12.25 9.68 -6.90
C GLN A 75 -11.27 9.64 -8.07
N TYR A 76 -11.35 10.64 -8.94
CA TYR A 76 -10.37 10.82 -10.01
C TYR A 76 -10.04 12.30 -10.21
N ALA A 77 -8.84 12.51 -10.73
CA ALA A 77 -8.29 13.79 -11.11
C ALA A 77 -7.92 13.71 -12.59
N GLU A 78 -8.74 14.34 -13.46
CA GLU A 78 -8.52 14.34 -14.90
C GLU A 78 -7.14 14.90 -15.27
N TYR A 79 -6.75 15.99 -14.60
CA TYR A 79 -5.47 16.67 -14.76
C TYR A 79 -4.41 16.21 -13.73
N GLY A 80 -4.68 15.10 -13.03
CA GLY A 80 -3.75 14.51 -12.10
C GLY A 80 -2.48 14.04 -12.81
N THR A 81 -1.32 14.28 -12.19
CA THR A 81 -0.01 13.95 -12.75
C THR A 81 0.95 13.43 -11.68
N ILE A 82 1.92 12.62 -12.11
CA ILE A 82 3.11 12.30 -11.32
C ILE A 82 4.19 13.34 -11.65
N GLU A 83 4.48 14.22 -10.70
CA GLU A 83 5.38 15.36 -10.90
C GLU A 83 6.85 14.98 -10.69
N LYS A 84 7.11 14.04 -9.76
CA LYS A 84 8.44 13.54 -9.42
C LYS A 84 8.37 12.05 -9.12
N ARG A 85 9.43 11.30 -9.46
CA ARG A 85 9.59 9.89 -9.12
C ARG A 85 11.05 9.59 -8.82
N LYS A 86 11.32 8.74 -7.83
CA LYS A 86 12.65 8.21 -7.55
C LYS A 86 12.54 6.76 -7.08
N THR A 87 13.51 5.96 -7.48
CA THR A 87 13.59 4.54 -7.16
C THR A 87 14.79 4.29 -6.26
N PHE A 88 14.58 3.50 -5.22
CA PHE A 88 15.59 3.09 -4.25
C PHE A 88 15.71 1.57 -4.30
N HIS A 89 16.96 1.10 -4.24
CA HIS A 89 17.28 -0.31 -4.34
C HIS A 89 18.00 -0.75 -3.06
N TYR A 90 17.51 -1.81 -2.46
CA TYR A 90 18.13 -2.45 -1.31
C TYR A 90 18.47 -3.90 -1.64
N LYS A 91 19.56 -4.39 -1.07
CA LYS A 91 20.03 -5.77 -1.23
C LYS A 91 20.31 -6.36 0.12
N ASP A 92 19.92 -7.62 0.30
CA ASP A 92 20.13 -8.41 1.51
C ASP A 92 19.78 -7.61 2.79
N LYS A 93 18.60 -6.98 2.79
CA LYS A 93 18.16 -6.05 3.84
C LYS A 93 17.11 -6.70 4.73
N ILE A 94 17.26 -6.47 6.03
CA ILE A 94 16.20 -6.67 7.01
C ILE A 94 15.48 -5.33 7.21
N PHE A 95 14.15 -5.35 7.14
CA PHE A 95 13.27 -4.23 7.42
C PHE A 95 12.59 -4.47 8.77
N GLU A 96 12.75 -3.54 9.70
CA GLU A 96 12.15 -3.60 11.03
C GLU A 96 10.71 -3.08 10.97
N LEU A 97 9.77 -3.96 10.60
CA LEU A 97 8.35 -3.61 10.53
C LEU A 97 7.66 -3.86 11.87
N HIS A 98 6.45 -3.32 12.00
CA HIS A 98 5.60 -3.51 13.17
C HIS A 98 4.15 -3.70 12.70
N ASN A 99 3.42 -4.58 13.37
CA ASN A 99 1.98 -4.70 13.16
C ASN A 99 1.20 -3.55 13.81
N GLY A 100 -0.12 -3.54 13.65
CA GLY A 100 -1.01 -2.53 14.25
C GLY A 100 -0.90 -2.37 15.77
N TYR A 101 -0.42 -3.39 16.49
CA TYR A 101 -0.18 -3.37 17.94
C TYR A 101 1.24 -2.98 18.33
N LEU A 102 2.05 -2.50 17.39
CA LEU A 102 3.47 -2.19 17.56
C LEU A 102 4.33 -3.40 17.94
N ILE A 103 3.88 -4.61 17.59
CA ILE A 103 4.67 -5.83 17.75
C ILE A 103 5.66 -5.92 16.59
N PRO A 104 6.98 -6.10 16.85
CA PRO A 104 7.98 -6.22 15.80
C PRO A 104 7.72 -7.42 14.90
N CYS A 105 7.77 -7.19 13.58
CA CYS A 105 7.67 -8.19 12.54
C CYS A 105 8.81 -7.96 11.51
N PRO A 106 10.07 -8.27 11.87
CA PRO A 106 11.21 -8.08 10.99
C PRO A 106 11.08 -8.97 9.74
N ILE A 107 11.29 -8.39 8.56
CA ILE A 107 11.28 -9.11 7.29
C ILE A 107 12.63 -9.00 6.60
N TYR A 108 13.07 -10.09 5.98
CA TYR A 108 14.23 -10.11 5.10
C TYR A 108 13.77 -10.04 3.64
N ALA A 109 14.51 -9.29 2.83
CA ALA A 109 14.42 -9.39 1.37
C ALA A 109 15.83 -9.46 0.76
N ALA A 110 16.04 -10.41 -0.15
CA ALA A 110 17.27 -10.50 -0.92
C ALA A 110 17.42 -9.30 -1.86
N GLU A 111 16.32 -8.88 -2.50
CA GLU A 111 16.25 -7.63 -3.25
C GLU A 111 14.96 -6.90 -2.92
N ALA A 112 15.04 -5.58 -2.76
CA ALA A 112 13.89 -4.71 -2.60
C ALA A 112 14.01 -3.47 -3.49
N ILE A 113 12.93 -3.15 -4.17
CA ILE A 113 12.77 -1.92 -4.94
C ILE A 113 11.65 -1.12 -4.29
N VAL A 114 11.95 0.10 -3.86
CA VAL A 114 10.97 1.05 -3.34
C VAL A 114 10.94 2.23 -4.28
N GLU A 115 9.79 2.51 -4.86
CA GLU A 115 9.56 3.70 -5.67
C GLU A 115 8.74 4.70 -4.88
N LEU A 116 9.24 5.92 -4.80
CA LEU A 116 8.51 7.07 -4.27
C LEU A 116 8.09 7.98 -5.42
N ALA A 117 6.89 8.51 -5.35
CA ALA A 117 6.37 9.47 -6.31
C ALA A 117 5.62 10.61 -5.62
N GLN A 118 5.70 11.81 -6.20
CA GLN A 118 4.80 12.91 -5.88
C GLN A 118 3.68 12.95 -6.89
N ILE A 119 2.45 12.76 -6.41
CA ILE A 119 1.24 12.94 -7.21
C ILE A 119 0.66 14.33 -6.93
N ALA A 120 0.37 15.08 -7.98
CA ALA A 120 -0.51 16.23 -7.91
C ALA A 120 -1.91 15.81 -8.36
N PHE A 121 -2.86 15.78 -7.44
CA PHE A 121 -4.23 15.35 -7.67
C PHE A 121 -5.11 16.55 -8.02
N LYS A 122 -5.13 16.89 -9.33
CA LYS A 122 -5.83 18.05 -9.90
C LYS A 122 -7.10 17.65 -10.66
N LYS A 123 -8.25 18.12 -10.18
CA LYS A 123 -9.58 17.99 -10.81
C LYS A 123 -9.79 19.03 -11.91
N ASN A 124 -9.15 20.21 -11.81
CA ASN A 124 -9.22 21.29 -12.79
C ASN A 124 -7.82 21.70 -13.29
N PRO A 125 -7.68 22.31 -14.48
CA PRO A 125 -6.39 22.78 -14.97
C PRO A 125 -5.86 23.99 -14.19
N ASP A 126 -6.76 24.80 -13.63
CA ASP A 126 -6.43 26.06 -12.95
C ASP A 126 -6.21 25.91 -11.43
N GLU A 127 -6.35 24.71 -10.88
CA GLU A 127 -6.07 24.44 -9.46
C GLU A 127 -4.67 23.85 -9.25
N GLU A 128 -4.06 24.16 -8.11
CA GLU A 128 -2.76 23.55 -7.73
C GLU A 128 -2.90 22.06 -7.38
N GLY A 129 -4.10 21.62 -6.98
CA GLY A 129 -4.40 20.24 -6.57
C GLY A 129 -3.75 19.86 -5.24
N GLU A 130 -4.23 18.77 -4.65
CA GLU A 130 -3.59 18.20 -3.46
C GLU A 130 -2.31 17.46 -3.86
N LYS A 131 -1.26 17.56 -3.04
CA LYS A 131 0.00 16.87 -3.27
C LYS A 131 0.13 15.69 -2.31
N TYR A 132 0.39 14.52 -2.88
CA TYR A 132 0.58 13.28 -2.15
C TYR A 132 1.98 12.74 -2.40
N LEU A 133 2.69 12.41 -1.31
CA LEU A 133 3.85 11.52 -1.41
C LEU A 133 3.32 10.10 -1.29
N VAL A 134 3.58 9.31 -2.32
CA VAL A 134 3.11 7.94 -2.41
C VAL A 134 4.26 6.98 -2.68
N ALA A 135 4.06 5.72 -2.34
CA ALA A 135 5.05 4.67 -2.51
C ALA A 135 4.47 3.43 -3.16
N ARG A 136 5.31 2.70 -3.89
CA ARG A 136 5.06 1.30 -4.26
C ARG A 136 6.35 0.53 -4.07
N TYR A 137 6.24 -0.77 -3.85
CA TYR A 137 7.42 -1.57 -3.62
C TYR A 137 7.31 -2.97 -4.23
N SER A 138 8.46 -3.60 -4.44
CA SER A 138 8.60 -4.99 -4.85
C SER A 138 9.77 -5.61 -4.10
N LEU A 139 9.51 -6.74 -3.47
CA LEU A 139 10.46 -7.55 -2.70
C LEU A 139 10.62 -8.90 -3.40
N SER A 140 11.85 -9.40 -3.45
CA SER A 140 12.20 -10.74 -3.95
C SER A 140 13.09 -11.45 -2.94
N GLY A 141 12.94 -12.77 -2.84
CA GLY A 141 13.60 -13.55 -1.80
C GLY A 141 13.09 -13.17 -0.41
N VAL A 142 11.78 -12.98 -0.25
CA VAL A 142 11.17 -12.40 0.95
C VAL A 142 10.77 -13.47 1.98
N CYS A 143 11.12 -13.25 3.24
CA CYS A 143 10.71 -14.08 4.37
C CYS A 143 10.66 -13.29 5.68
N CYS A 144 9.88 -13.76 6.65
CA CYS A 144 9.89 -13.21 8.00
C CYS A 144 11.11 -13.71 8.77
N VAL A 145 11.69 -12.86 9.61
CA VAL A 145 12.77 -13.27 10.52
C VAL A 145 12.12 -13.87 11.76
N GLY A 146 12.23 -15.20 11.90
CA GLY A 146 11.56 -15.93 12.97
C GLY A 146 12.11 -15.63 14.36
N SER A 147 11.33 -16.02 15.37
CA SER A 147 11.67 -15.85 16.81
C SER A 147 12.96 -16.58 17.26
N SER A 148 13.46 -17.52 16.46
CA SER A 148 14.76 -18.16 16.66
C SER A 148 15.74 -17.69 15.59
N LEU A 149 16.92 -17.21 16.01
CA LEU A 149 17.99 -16.65 15.16
C LEU A 149 18.35 -17.50 13.94
N ASP A 150 18.13 -18.81 13.98
CA ASP A 150 18.53 -19.75 12.93
C ASP A 150 17.38 -20.16 11.99
N LYS A 151 16.19 -19.54 12.07
CA LYS A 151 15.04 -19.91 11.23
C LYS A 151 14.23 -18.71 10.74
N PHE A 152 14.02 -18.66 9.44
CA PHE A 152 13.09 -17.76 8.76
C PHE A 152 11.73 -18.42 8.60
N GLU A 153 10.72 -17.60 8.42
CA GLU A 153 9.31 -17.98 8.28
C GLU A 153 8.72 -17.45 6.97
N ASP A 154 7.63 -18.04 6.48
CA ASP A 154 6.92 -17.47 5.34
C ASP A 154 6.43 -16.05 5.65
N CYS A 155 6.44 -15.19 4.64
CA CYS A 155 6.01 -13.80 4.76
C CYS A 155 4.59 -13.65 4.21
N THR A 156 3.59 -14.09 4.97
CA THR A 156 2.19 -13.90 4.57
C THR A 156 1.73 -12.46 4.87
N PRO A 157 1.21 -11.70 3.90
CA PRO A 157 0.67 -10.36 4.15
C PRO A 157 -0.70 -10.42 4.83
N TYR A 158 -0.95 -9.53 5.79
CA TYR A 158 -2.20 -9.47 6.57
C TYR A 158 -2.92 -8.11 6.53
N GLY A 159 -2.33 -7.10 5.90
CA GLY A 159 -2.88 -5.74 5.81
C GLY A 159 -3.82 -5.53 4.63
N ASN A 160 -3.79 -4.34 4.03
CA ASN A 160 -4.70 -4.04 2.93
C ASN A 160 -4.43 -4.96 1.72
N PRO A 161 -5.48 -5.36 0.98
CA PRO A 161 -5.38 -6.37 -0.09
C PRO A 161 -4.89 -5.77 -1.42
N ILE A 162 -3.84 -4.96 -1.32
CA ILE A 162 -3.12 -4.28 -2.42
C ILE A 162 -1.80 -4.97 -2.80
N ILE A 163 -1.50 -6.08 -2.13
CA ILE A 163 -0.28 -6.86 -2.28
C ILE A 163 -0.53 -8.02 -3.25
N LYS A 164 0.34 -8.17 -4.25
CA LYS A 164 0.51 -9.39 -5.06
C LYS A 164 1.60 -10.24 -4.43
N THR A 165 1.29 -11.50 -4.14
CA THR A 165 2.25 -12.51 -3.73
C THR A 165 2.51 -13.49 -4.88
N CYS A 166 3.72 -14.04 -4.91
CA CYS A 166 4.06 -15.16 -5.78
C CYS A 166 4.91 -16.12 -4.97
N TYR A 167 4.26 -17.11 -4.35
CA TYR A 167 4.88 -18.10 -3.48
C TYR A 167 4.76 -19.51 -4.08
N PRO A 168 5.81 -20.35 -3.94
CA PRO A 168 5.72 -21.76 -4.33
C PRO A 168 4.64 -22.52 -3.54
N GLU A 169 3.87 -23.40 -4.20
CA GLU A 169 2.75 -24.15 -3.57
C GLU A 169 3.15 -25.01 -2.35
N ASN A 170 4.40 -25.48 -2.31
CA ASN A 170 4.92 -26.37 -1.26
C ASN A 170 5.98 -25.68 -0.38
N LEU A 171 5.88 -24.35 -0.23
CA LEU A 171 6.77 -23.59 0.61
C LEU A 171 6.64 -24.03 2.08
N PRO A 172 7.72 -24.43 2.76
CA PRO A 172 7.65 -24.78 4.18
C PRO A 172 7.43 -23.51 5.02
N TYR A 173 6.69 -23.67 6.12
CA TYR A 173 6.45 -22.59 7.08
C TYR A 173 7.75 -22.05 7.71
N LYS A 174 8.76 -22.90 7.94
CA LYS A 174 10.05 -22.51 8.55
C LYS A 174 11.24 -23.12 7.82
N GLY A 175 12.33 -22.35 7.70
CA GLY A 175 13.59 -22.86 7.18
C GLY A 175 14.70 -21.81 7.01
N GLU A 176 15.71 -22.14 6.22
CA GLU A 176 16.76 -21.19 5.83
C GLU A 176 16.21 -20.16 4.83
N LYS A 177 16.78 -18.94 4.80
CA LYS A 177 16.27 -17.85 3.94
C LYS A 177 16.30 -18.22 2.45
N GLU A 178 17.24 -19.06 2.04
CA GLU A 178 17.44 -19.52 0.66
C GLU A 178 16.22 -20.29 0.13
N ILE A 179 15.45 -20.94 1.01
CA ILE A 179 14.21 -21.63 0.64
C ILE A 179 13.17 -20.64 0.10
N TYR A 180 13.21 -19.41 0.57
CA TYR A 180 12.28 -18.34 0.20
C TYR A 180 12.80 -17.50 -0.98
N SER A 181 13.87 -17.91 -1.65
CA SER A 181 14.50 -17.14 -2.75
C SER A 181 13.56 -16.84 -3.92
N ASP A 182 12.60 -17.73 -4.19
CA ASP A 182 11.57 -17.54 -5.22
C ASP A 182 10.33 -16.79 -4.73
N CYS A 183 10.22 -16.48 -3.43
CA CYS A 183 9.10 -15.72 -2.88
C CYS A 183 9.18 -14.26 -3.29
N LYS A 184 8.07 -13.73 -3.82
CA LYS A 184 7.96 -12.32 -4.21
C LYS A 184 6.70 -11.68 -3.65
N LEU A 185 6.82 -10.41 -3.31
CA LEU A 185 5.75 -9.57 -2.79
C LEU A 185 5.84 -8.20 -3.45
N SER A 186 4.74 -7.64 -3.93
CA SER A 186 4.73 -6.28 -4.50
C SER A 186 3.38 -5.60 -4.36
N THR A 187 3.33 -4.27 -4.38
CA THR A 187 2.06 -3.53 -4.47
C THR A 187 1.69 -3.22 -5.92
N PHE A 188 0.41 -3.35 -6.26
CA PHE A 188 -0.10 -2.98 -7.59
C PHE A 188 -0.69 -1.57 -7.65
N ALA A 189 -0.76 -0.89 -6.51
CA ALA A 189 -1.17 0.50 -6.39
C ALA A 189 -0.13 1.30 -5.60
N TRP A 190 -0.19 2.62 -5.72
CA TRP A 190 0.57 3.54 -4.89
C TRP A 190 -0.10 3.69 -3.53
N VAL A 191 0.65 3.48 -2.46
CA VAL A 191 0.24 3.67 -1.06
C VAL A 191 0.52 5.10 -0.63
N GLU A 192 -0.45 5.76 -0.01
CA GLU A 192 -0.24 7.09 0.59
C GLU A 192 0.73 7.04 1.77
N LEU A 193 1.78 7.88 1.74
CA LEU A 193 2.64 8.12 2.90
C LEU A 193 2.26 9.41 3.62
N TYR A 194 2.18 10.49 2.87
CA TYR A 194 1.83 11.81 3.39
C TYR A 194 0.96 12.55 2.39
N GLN A 195 -0.03 13.25 2.93
CA GLN A 195 -0.76 14.30 2.24
C GLN A 195 -0.32 15.66 2.77
N ASN A 196 0.05 16.58 1.89
CA ASN A 196 0.26 17.96 2.25
C ASN A 196 -0.91 18.79 1.71
N CYS A 197 -1.72 19.32 2.63
CA CYS A 197 -2.72 20.33 2.35
C CYS A 197 -2.05 21.70 2.38
N PHE A 198 -1.28 22.09 1.36
CA PHE A 198 -0.70 23.44 1.33
C PHE A 198 -1.82 24.48 1.18
N LYS A 199 -2.02 25.31 2.22
CA LYS A 199 -2.59 26.66 2.10
C LYS A 199 -1.47 27.65 2.47
N GLY A 200 -0.74 28.17 1.47
CA GLY A 200 0.32 29.18 1.65
C GLY A 200 1.64 28.88 0.94
N ASP A 201 2.60 29.81 1.03
CA ASP A 201 3.84 29.97 0.22
C ASP A 201 4.84 28.80 0.17
N ASN A 202 4.58 27.66 0.81
CA ASN A 202 5.43 26.46 0.73
C ASN A 202 4.97 25.50 -0.39
N VAL A 203 4.75 26.03 -1.59
CA VAL A 203 4.21 25.35 -2.79
C VAL A 203 5.16 24.28 -3.38
N ASN A 204 6.39 24.13 -2.85
CA ASN A 204 7.50 23.43 -3.49
C ASN A 204 7.39 21.89 -3.55
N GLY A 205 6.31 21.31 -3.04
CA GLY A 205 6.10 19.86 -3.00
C GLY A 205 7.11 19.15 -2.10
N TYR A 206 7.21 17.83 -2.24
CA TYR A 206 8.14 16.99 -1.53
C TYR A 206 9.50 16.95 -2.23
N GLU A 207 10.56 16.95 -1.43
CA GLU A 207 11.86 16.47 -1.85
C GLU A 207 11.89 14.95 -1.64
N ILE A 208 12.22 14.19 -2.68
CA ILE A 208 12.24 12.73 -2.61
C ILE A 208 13.66 12.27 -2.27
N GLU A 209 13.88 12.07 -0.99
CA GLU A 209 15.10 11.51 -0.41
C GLU A 209 14.96 10.00 -0.17
N GLU A 210 16.07 9.37 0.19
CA GLU A 210 16.04 7.95 0.58
C GLU A 210 15.15 7.76 1.81
N PRO A 211 14.17 6.83 1.76
CA PRO A 211 13.28 6.60 2.89
C PRO A 211 14.04 6.28 4.19
N THR A 212 13.62 6.87 5.30
CA THR A 212 14.06 6.44 6.63
C THR A 212 13.50 5.06 6.98
N GLU A 213 14.06 4.38 7.99
CA GLU A 213 13.50 3.09 8.46
C GLU A 213 12.04 3.22 8.91
N GLU A 214 11.66 4.34 9.53
CA GLU A 214 10.27 4.63 9.90
C GLU A 214 9.37 4.76 8.65
N GLN A 215 9.85 5.44 7.61
CA GLN A 215 9.13 5.54 6.34
C GLN A 215 9.03 4.19 5.65
N LEU A 216 10.08 3.37 5.65
CA LEU A 216 10.03 2.00 5.11
C LEU A 216 9.02 1.14 5.88
N ALA A 217 9.00 1.26 7.21
CA ALA A 217 8.01 0.57 8.04
C ALA A 217 6.58 1.00 7.70
N TRP A 218 6.36 2.29 7.43
CA TRP A 218 5.06 2.81 7.01
C TRP A 218 4.67 2.37 5.59
N ILE A 219 5.61 2.39 4.64
CA ILE A 219 5.41 1.94 3.26
C ILE A 219 4.98 0.46 3.22
N MET A 220 5.57 -0.36 4.07
CA MET A 220 5.41 -1.81 4.08
C MET A 220 4.46 -2.31 5.18
N ARG A 221 3.70 -1.42 5.82
CA ARG A 221 2.78 -1.76 6.92
C ARG A 221 1.71 -2.79 6.53
N ASP A 222 1.38 -2.87 5.24
CA ASP A 222 0.41 -3.84 4.72
C ASP A 222 0.92 -5.30 4.78
N ILE A 223 2.22 -5.51 4.99
CA ILE A 223 2.78 -6.85 5.20
C ILE A 223 2.33 -7.40 6.57
N PRO A 224 2.69 -6.80 7.72
CA PRO A 224 2.21 -7.30 9.00
C PRO A 224 0.73 -6.99 9.26
N GLY A 225 0.16 -5.92 8.70
CA GLY A 225 -1.24 -5.53 8.94
C GLY A 225 -1.59 -5.33 10.42
N GLU A 226 -2.86 -5.47 10.78
CA GLU A 226 -3.29 -5.47 12.20
C GLU A 226 -2.78 -6.72 12.94
N ALA A 227 -2.87 -7.89 12.30
CA ALA A 227 -2.82 -9.20 12.96
C ALA A 227 -1.48 -9.94 12.91
N GLY A 228 -0.53 -9.51 12.08
CA GLY A 228 0.76 -10.19 11.84
C GLY A 228 1.87 -9.85 12.83
#